data_AF-A0A3M2BTC2-F1
#
_entry.id   AF-A0A3M2BTC2-F1
#
_cell.length_a   1.000
_cell.length_b   1.000
_cell.length_c   1.000
_cell.angle_alpha   90.00
_cell.angle_beta   90.00
_cell.angle_gamma   90.00
#
_symmetry.space_group_name_H-M   'P 1'
#
loop_
_entity.id
_entity.type
_entity.pdbx_description
1 polymer ?
#
loop_
_entity_poly.entity_id
_entity_poly.type
_entity_poly.pdbx_seq_one_letter_code
_entity_poly.pdbx_strand_id
1 'polypeptide(L)'
;MAGRRDIDRLRQATAGAVARHARQRRALTRRAGRPPAAGELYVLPATRSFAVEWAVIRCDEATGRVLLMAADAAPVRGPCDLEVAPADGGPLTLRGRCHRWLPAARLAGGERSGLLSPPALDAARRLLDRPAGGSASSPGEEPEYRRWVATVLEPAVAALGKKPEPSGDV
;
A
#
# COMPACT_ATOMS: atom_id res chain seq x y z
N MET A 1 -1.04 -7.52 42.71
CA MET A 1 -2.12 -8.11 41.87
C MET A 1 -2.29 -7.45 40.48
N ALA A 2 -1.40 -6.56 40.03
CA ALA A 2 -1.53 -5.90 38.71
C ALA A 2 -1.23 -6.83 37.51
N GLY A 3 -0.30 -7.78 37.62
CA GLY A 3 0.20 -8.56 36.48
C GLY A 3 -0.81 -9.49 35.79
N ARG A 4 -1.86 -9.98 36.47
CA ARG A 4 -2.82 -10.92 35.83
C ARG A 4 -3.74 -10.21 34.83
N ARG A 5 -4.14 -8.97 35.13
CA ARG A 5 -5.00 -8.16 34.24
C ARG A 5 -4.26 -7.72 32.97
N ASP A 6 -2.97 -7.43 33.08
CA ASP A 6 -2.16 -7.02 31.92
C ASP A 6 -1.86 -8.19 30.98
N ILE A 7 -1.59 -9.38 31.52
CA ILE A 7 -1.44 -10.61 30.72
C ILE A 7 -2.73 -10.95 29.96
N ASP A 8 -3.89 -10.85 30.60
CA ASP A 8 -5.17 -11.15 29.96
C ASP A 8 -5.50 -10.12 28.86
N ARG A 9 -5.20 -8.83 29.06
CA ARG A 9 -5.32 -7.79 28.03
C ARG A 9 -4.41 -8.07 26.83
N LEU A 10 -3.15 -8.45 27.08
CA LEU A 10 -2.21 -8.77 26.00
C LEU A 10 -2.69 -9.99 25.19
N ARG A 11 -3.17 -11.04 25.87
CA ARG A 11 -3.74 -12.22 25.22
C ARG A 11 -4.96 -11.88 24.38
N GLN A 12 -5.86 -11.04 24.88
CA GLN A 12 -7.03 -10.59 24.14
C GLN A 12 -6.64 -9.76 22.91
N ALA A 13 -5.67 -8.85 23.04
CA ALA A 13 -5.17 -8.05 21.92
C ALA A 13 -4.54 -8.94 20.83
N THR A 14 -3.70 -9.90 21.23
CA THR A 14 -3.08 -10.87 20.31
C THR A 14 -4.11 -11.75 19.62
N ALA A 15 -5.08 -12.31 20.36
CA ALA A 15 -6.15 -13.12 19.78
C ALA A 15 -6.99 -12.31 18.78
N GLY A 16 -7.29 -11.06 19.10
CA GLY A 16 -7.97 -10.13 18.19
C GLY A 16 -7.16 -9.87 16.91
N ALA A 17 -5.85 -9.67 17.02
CA ALA A 17 -4.97 -9.46 15.87
C ALA A 17 -4.88 -10.71 14.97
N VAL A 18 -4.75 -11.90 15.56
CA VAL A 18 -4.73 -13.17 14.81
C VAL A 18 -6.05 -13.40 14.09
N ALA A 19 -7.19 -13.17 14.75
CA ALA A 19 -8.51 -13.34 14.14
C ALA A 19 -8.73 -12.37 12.96
N ARG A 20 -8.28 -11.11 13.08
CA ARG A 20 -8.28 -10.14 11.97
C ARG A 20 -7.43 -10.63 10.81
N HIS A 21 -6.19 -11.02 11.07
CA HIS A 21 -5.28 -11.53 10.04
C HIS A 21 -5.85 -12.76 9.31
N ALA A 22 -6.48 -13.68 10.05
CA ALA A 22 -7.12 -14.86 9.46
C ALA A 22 -8.31 -14.50 8.54
N ARG A 23 -9.15 -13.52 8.94
CA ARG A 23 -10.25 -13.03 8.08
C ARG A 23 -9.73 -12.38 6.81
N GLN A 24 -8.68 -11.57 6.92
CA GLN A 24 -8.01 -10.94 5.78
C GLN A 24 -7.45 -11.99 4.82
N ARG A 25 -6.66 -12.95 5.33
CA ARG A 25 -6.13 -14.06 4.52
C ARG A 25 -7.25 -14.80 3.79
N ARG A 26 -8.36 -15.13 4.47
CA ARG A 26 -9.52 -15.77 3.83
C ARG A 26 -10.17 -14.90 2.75
N ALA A 27 -10.34 -13.60 3.00
CA ALA A 27 -10.89 -12.67 2.02
C ALA A 27 -10.00 -12.56 0.77
N LEU A 28 -8.68 -12.56 0.96
CA LEU A 28 -7.70 -12.53 -0.13
C LEU A 28 -7.67 -13.84 -0.91
N THR A 29 -7.70 -14.99 -0.23
CA THR A 29 -7.79 -16.32 -0.87
C THR A 29 -9.06 -16.45 -1.72
N ARG A 30 -10.22 -15.99 -1.23
CA ARG A 30 -11.48 -16.01 -2.00
C ARG A 30 -11.42 -15.19 -3.29
N ARG A 31 -10.50 -14.23 -3.35
CA ARG A 31 -10.29 -13.40 -4.54
C ARG A 31 -9.25 -13.99 -5.47
N ALA A 32 -8.45 -14.98 -5.06
CA ALA A 32 -7.37 -15.53 -5.89
C ALA A 32 -7.88 -15.88 -7.31
N GLY A 33 -7.10 -15.51 -8.33
CA GLY A 33 -7.49 -15.66 -9.74
C GLY A 33 -8.43 -14.59 -10.30
N ARG A 34 -9.03 -13.71 -9.47
CA ARG A 34 -9.84 -12.58 -9.96
C ARG A 34 -8.96 -11.41 -10.42
N PRO A 35 -9.44 -10.56 -11.36
CA PRO A 35 -8.79 -9.30 -11.70
C PRO A 35 -8.56 -8.40 -10.47
N PRO A 36 -7.52 -7.54 -10.49
CA PRO A 36 -7.31 -6.57 -9.43
C PRO A 36 -8.49 -5.62 -9.26
N ALA A 37 -8.87 -5.36 -8.02
CA ALA A 37 -9.95 -4.45 -7.67
C ALA A 37 -9.44 -3.26 -6.86
N ALA A 38 -10.13 -2.12 -6.98
CA ALA A 38 -9.84 -0.96 -6.15
C ALA A 38 -9.95 -1.29 -4.66
N GLY A 39 -9.02 -0.76 -3.87
CA GLY A 39 -8.84 -1.05 -2.45
C GLY A 39 -7.90 -2.22 -2.16
N GLU A 40 -7.51 -3.03 -3.14
CA GLU A 40 -6.55 -4.13 -2.90
C GLU A 40 -5.11 -3.62 -2.74
N LEU A 41 -4.38 -4.23 -1.81
CA LEU A 41 -2.95 -4.01 -1.60
C LEU A 41 -2.15 -5.19 -2.15
N TYR A 42 -1.03 -4.89 -2.80
CA TYR A 42 -0.14 -5.88 -3.41
C TYR A 42 1.31 -5.65 -3.01
N VAL A 43 2.03 -6.72 -2.71
CA VAL A 43 3.49 -6.77 -2.79
C VAL A 43 3.87 -7.34 -4.15
N LEU A 44 4.59 -6.57 -4.96
CA LEU A 44 4.96 -6.96 -6.32
C LEU A 44 6.38 -7.54 -6.35
N PRO A 45 6.66 -8.57 -7.17
CA PRO A 45 7.99 -9.17 -7.24
C PRO A 45 9.10 -8.15 -7.56
N ALA A 46 8.81 -7.20 -8.45
CA ALA A 46 9.75 -6.15 -8.85
C ALA A 46 10.10 -5.17 -7.72
N THR A 47 9.28 -5.10 -6.67
CA THR A 47 9.45 -4.14 -5.56
C THR A 47 9.53 -4.80 -4.19
N ARG A 48 9.55 -6.14 -4.12
CA ARG A 48 9.56 -6.92 -2.86
C ARG A 48 10.74 -6.63 -1.92
N SER A 49 11.85 -6.13 -2.46
CA SER A 49 13.04 -5.75 -1.69
C SER A 49 12.91 -4.37 -1.05
N PHE A 50 11.87 -3.61 -1.43
CA PHE A 50 11.53 -2.33 -0.81
C PHE A 50 10.41 -2.58 0.19
N ALA A 51 10.44 -1.87 1.32
CA ALA A 51 9.41 -1.95 2.35
C ALA A 51 8.14 -1.19 1.92
N VAL A 52 7.59 -1.53 0.77
CA VAL A 52 6.47 -0.84 0.10
C VAL A 52 5.49 -1.84 -0.46
N GLU A 53 4.21 -1.60 -0.20
CA GLU A 53 3.07 -2.23 -0.83
C GLU A 53 2.43 -1.27 -1.85
N TRP A 54 1.61 -1.80 -2.75
CA TRP A 54 0.95 -1.03 -3.80
C TRP A 54 -0.57 -1.15 -3.68
N ALA A 55 -1.21 -0.03 -3.33
CA ALA A 55 -2.67 0.07 -3.26
C ALA A 55 -3.27 0.36 -4.63
N VAL A 56 -4.23 -0.46 -5.07
CA VAL A 56 -5.05 -0.18 -6.25
C VAL A 56 -6.08 0.88 -5.89
N ILE A 57 -5.93 2.10 -6.41
CA ILE A 57 -6.84 3.22 -6.10
C ILE A 57 -7.98 3.34 -7.13
N ARG A 58 -7.67 3.09 -8.41
CA ARG A 58 -8.61 3.11 -9.53
C ARG A 58 -8.32 1.97 -10.49
N CYS A 59 -9.37 1.46 -11.11
CA CYS A 59 -9.29 0.57 -12.26
C CYS A 59 -9.93 1.30 -13.44
N ASP A 60 -9.25 1.28 -14.59
CA ASP A 60 -9.78 1.74 -15.86
C ASP A 60 -10.01 0.48 -16.72
N GLU A 61 -11.27 0.05 -16.78
CA GLU A 61 -11.68 -1.16 -17.50
C GLU A 61 -11.50 -1.01 -19.02
N ALA A 62 -11.64 0.21 -19.56
CA ALA A 62 -11.51 0.45 -20.99
C ALA A 62 -10.07 0.23 -21.48
N THR A 63 -9.08 0.61 -20.67
CA THR A 63 -7.65 0.44 -21.02
C THR A 63 -6.99 -0.77 -20.35
N GLY A 64 -7.71 -1.48 -19.47
CA GLY A 64 -7.15 -2.57 -18.66
C GLY A 64 -6.03 -2.12 -17.73
N ARG A 65 -6.04 -0.84 -17.31
CA ARG A 65 -5.02 -0.24 -16.45
C ARG A 65 -5.53 -0.04 -15.03
N VAL A 66 -4.60 -0.02 -14.09
CA VAL A 66 -4.85 0.28 -12.69
C VAL A 66 -3.94 1.40 -12.23
N LEU A 67 -4.49 2.30 -11.40
CA LEU A 67 -3.73 3.33 -10.74
C LEU A 67 -3.27 2.80 -9.39
N LEU A 68 -1.97 2.60 -9.25
CA LEU A 68 -1.35 2.18 -8.00
C LEU A 68 -0.85 3.41 -7.23
N MET A 69 -0.89 3.32 -5.90
CA MET A 69 -0.25 4.28 -4.99
C MET A 69 0.61 3.48 -3.99
N ALA A 70 1.84 3.95 -3.75
CA ALA A 70 2.72 3.32 -2.78
C ALA A 70 2.14 3.44 -1.35
N ALA A 71 2.27 2.39 -0.58
CA ALA A 71 1.84 2.29 0.82
C ALA A 71 2.97 1.69 1.65
N ASP A 72 3.29 2.28 2.81
CA ASP A 72 4.31 1.72 3.71
C ASP A 72 3.99 2.01 5.18
N ALA A 73 4.74 1.40 6.09
CA ALA A 73 4.58 1.58 7.53
C ALA A 73 5.55 2.61 8.15
N ALA A 74 6.29 3.37 7.34
CA ALA A 74 7.23 4.35 7.88
C ALA A 74 6.48 5.50 8.55
N PRO A 75 6.90 5.92 9.76
CA PRO A 75 6.17 6.90 10.57
C PRO A 75 6.28 8.32 10.02
N VAL A 76 7.31 8.60 9.21
CA VAL A 76 7.54 9.90 8.58
C VAL A 76 6.59 10.13 7.41
N ARG A 77 6.03 11.34 7.29
CA ARG A 77 5.00 11.68 6.32
C ARG A 77 5.28 13.02 5.64
N GLY A 78 5.06 13.07 4.33
CA GLY A 78 5.06 14.29 3.56
C GLY A 78 3.69 14.98 3.56
N PRO A 79 3.60 16.21 3.07
CA PRO A 79 2.36 17.01 3.05
C PRO A 79 1.26 16.43 2.14
N CYS A 80 1.63 15.53 1.24
CA CYS A 80 0.71 14.85 0.32
C CYS A 80 0.51 13.38 0.71
N ASP A 81 0.90 12.98 1.91
CA ASP A 81 0.74 11.60 2.37
C ASP A 81 -0.52 11.45 3.22
N LEU A 82 -1.11 10.27 3.19
CA LEU A 82 -2.35 9.96 3.90
C LEU A 82 -2.12 8.74 4.78
N GLU A 83 -2.20 8.93 6.10
CA GLU A 83 -2.26 7.79 7.02
C GLU A 83 -3.64 7.15 6.91
N VAL A 84 -3.64 5.83 6.77
CA VAL A 84 -4.84 5.01 6.68
C VAL A 84 -4.70 3.83 7.64
N ALA A 85 -5.82 3.48 8.27
CA ALA A 85 -5.97 2.17 8.87
C ALA A 85 -6.51 1.21 7.78
N PRO A 86 -5.71 0.24 7.30
CA PRO A 86 -6.26 -0.85 6.50
C PRO A 86 -7.29 -1.61 7.33
N ALA A 87 -8.24 -2.28 6.68
CA ALA A 87 -9.42 -2.83 7.36
C ALA A 87 -9.07 -3.80 8.51
N ASP A 88 -7.93 -4.51 8.41
CA ASP A 88 -7.52 -5.54 9.35
C ASP A 88 -6.01 -5.49 9.73
N GLY A 89 -5.29 -4.43 9.34
CA GLY A 89 -3.82 -4.30 9.53
C GLY A 89 -3.37 -3.14 10.42
N GLY A 90 -2.05 -2.97 10.57
CA GLY A 90 -1.45 -1.80 11.24
C GLY A 90 -1.53 -0.53 10.40
N PRO A 91 -1.26 0.65 10.98
CA PRO A 91 -1.32 1.92 10.24
C PRO A 91 -0.38 1.86 9.03
N LEU A 92 -0.89 2.31 7.88
CA LEU A 92 -0.13 2.48 6.65
C LEU A 92 -0.18 3.94 6.23
N THR A 93 0.88 4.42 5.60
CA THR A 93 0.91 5.71 4.95
C THR A 93 0.83 5.50 3.44
N LEU A 94 -0.23 6.00 2.82
CA LEU A 94 -0.35 6.12 1.37
C LEU A 94 0.44 7.35 0.91
N ARG A 95 1.38 7.12 -0.01
CA ARG A 95 2.32 8.13 -0.51
C ARG A 95 1.73 8.85 -1.73
N GLY A 96 1.04 9.96 -1.52
CA GLY A 96 0.22 10.59 -2.56
C GLY A 96 1.00 11.03 -3.79
N ARG A 97 2.29 11.38 -3.65
CA ARG A 97 3.18 11.72 -4.78
C ARG A 97 3.74 10.50 -5.52
N CYS A 98 3.63 9.30 -4.95
CA CYS A 98 4.20 8.06 -5.49
C CYS A 98 3.07 7.17 -6.03
N HIS A 99 2.46 7.60 -7.14
CA HIS A 99 1.41 6.85 -7.82
C HIS A 99 1.72 6.63 -9.30
N ARG A 100 1.19 5.55 -9.89
CA ARG A 100 1.45 5.20 -11.29
C ARG A 100 0.33 4.37 -11.91
N TRP A 101 -0.03 4.72 -13.15
CA TRP A 101 -0.86 3.86 -14.00
C TRP A 101 -0.03 2.72 -14.58
N LEU A 102 -0.51 1.49 -14.45
CA LEU A 102 0.10 0.29 -15.03
C LEU A 102 -0.97 -0.62 -15.65
N PRO A 103 -0.61 -1.47 -16.63
CA PRO A 103 -1.47 -2.58 -17.03
C PRO A 103 -1.79 -3.48 -15.82
N ALA A 104 -3.06 -3.88 -15.66
CA ALA A 104 -3.48 -4.77 -14.57
C ALA A 104 -2.71 -6.11 -14.57
N ALA A 105 -2.30 -6.59 -15.75
CA ALA A 105 -1.46 -7.78 -15.91
C ALA A 105 -0.11 -7.69 -15.18
N ARG A 106 0.41 -6.48 -14.88
CA ARG A 106 1.64 -6.30 -14.09
C ARG A 106 1.49 -6.70 -12.62
N LEU A 107 0.26 -6.83 -12.14
CA LEU A 107 -0.04 -7.36 -10.82
C LEU A 107 -0.12 -8.89 -10.82
N ALA A 108 -0.09 -9.55 -11.99
CA ALA A 108 0.02 -11.00 -12.06
C ALA A 108 1.35 -11.45 -11.44
N GLY A 109 1.29 -12.39 -10.50
CA GLY A 109 2.44 -12.81 -9.68
C GLY A 109 2.72 -11.92 -8.46
N GLY A 110 1.97 -10.83 -8.29
CA GLY A 110 1.94 -10.06 -7.04
C GLY A 110 1.23 -10.82 -5.93
N GLU A 111 1.78 -10.76 -4.72
CA GLU A 111 1.09 -11.25 -3.53
C GLU A 111 0.09 -10.20 -3.08
N ARG A 112 -1.18 -10.59 -2.92
CA ARG A 112 -2.16 -9.73 -2.26
C ARG A 112 -1.85 -9.68 -0.77
N SER A 113 -1.52 -8.50 -0.28
CA SER A 113 -1.15 -8.28 1.12
C SER A 113 -2.33 -7.81 1.95
N GLY A 114 -3.32 -7.12 1.38
CA GLY A 114 -4.42 -6.56 2.17
C GLY A 114 -5.51 -5.83 1.41
N LEU A 115 -6.37 -5.16 2.18
CA LEU A 115 -7.49 -4.36 1.69
C LEU A 115 -7.54 -3.03 2.46
N LEU A 116 -7.65 -1.93 1.71
CA LEU A 116 -8.05 -0.63 2.24
C LEU A 116 -9.52 -0.69 2.67
N SER A 117 -9.84 0.00 3.75
CA SER A 117 -11.23 0.28 4.09
C SER A 117 -11.86 1.22 3.04
N PRO A 118 -13.18 1.17 2.82
CA PRO A 118 -13.84 2.09 1.90
C PRO A 118 -13.55 3.58 2.19
N PRO A 119 -13.58 4.06 3.45
CA PRO A 119 -13.22 5.44 3.77
C PRO A 119 -11.78 5.81 3.38
N ALA A 120 -10.83 4.89 3.58
CA ALA A 120 -9.43 5.10 3.20
C ALA A 120 -9.26 5.18 1.68
N LEU A 121 -9.94 4.30 0.92
CA LEU A 121 -9.92 4.31 -0.54
C LEU A 121 -10.50 5.63 -1.09
N ASP A 122 -11.61 6.10 -0.53
CA ASP A 122 -12.24 7.36 -0.95
C ASP A 122 -11.37 8.57 -0.60
N ALA A 123 -10.70 8.56 0.56
CA ALA A 123 -9.74 9.59 0.93
C ALA A 123 -8.54 9.62 -0.03
N ALA A 124 -8.01 8.45 -0.41
CA ALA A 124 -6.94 8.35 -1.40
C ALA A 124 -7.36 8.88 -2.78
N ARG A 125 -8.60 8.62 -3.21
CA ARG A 125 -9.14 9.17 -4.46
C ARG A 125 -9.26 10.69 -4.40
N ARG A 126 -9.80 11.25 -3.31
CA ARG A 126 -9.88 12.70 -3.12
C ARG A 126 -8.50 13.37 -3.08
N LEU A 127 -7.50 12.70 -2.53
CA LEU A 127 -6.12 13.19 -2.53
C LEU A 127 -5.57 13.33 -3.96
N LEU A 128 -5.89 12.38 -4.86
CA LEU A 128 -5.49 12.43 -6.27
C LEU A 128 -6.26 13.45 -7.10
N ASP A 129 -7.53 13.71 -6.77
CA ASP A 129 -8.35 14.70 -7.47
C ASP A 129 -8.06 16.13 -7.05
N ARG A 130 -7.28 16.33 -5.99
CA ARG A 130 -6.86 17.67 -5.57
C ARG A 130 -6.00 18.26 -6.71
N PRO A 131 -6.34 19.44 -7.24
CA PRO A 131 -5.50 20.08 -8.24
C PRO A 131 -4.09 20.22 -7.69
N ALA A 132 -3.09 19.99 -8.54
CA ALA A 132 -1.69 20.22 -8.21
C ALA A 132 -1.47 21.74 -8.05
N GLY A 133 -2.01 22.32 -6.98
CA GLY A 133 -1.70 23.68 -6.57
C GLY A 133 -0.19 23.74 -6.38
N GLY A 134 0.44 24.64 -7.13
CA GLY A 134 1.88 24.68 -7.38
C GLY A 134 2.69 24.19 -6.20
N SER A 135 3.39 23.06 -6.41
CA SER A 135 4.37 22.54 -5.48
C SER A 135 5.58 23.47 -5.46
N ALA A 136 5.42 24.64 -4.84
CA ALA A 136 6.56 25.28 -4.20
C ALA A 136 7.08 24.21 -3.24
N SER A 137 8.32 23.76 -3.45
CA SER A 137 9.03 22.86 -2.54
C SER A 137 8.63 23.21 -1.12
N SER A 138 7.85 22.35 -0.47
CA SER A 138 7.27 22.71 0.82
C SER A 138 8.46 22.98 1.75
N PRO A 139 8.66 24.24 2.20
CA PRO A 139 9.77 24.52 3.08
C PRO A 139 9.60 23.64 4.33
N GLY A 140 10.56 22.76 4.62
CA GLY A 140 10.55 21.97 5.85
C GLY A 140 10.24 20.48 5.74
N GLU A 141 10.39 19.82 4.58
CA GLU A 141 10.43 18.34 4.57
C GLU A 141 11.59 17.82 5.42
N GLU A 142 11.26 17.05 6.46
CA GLU A 142 12.22 16.50 7.41
C GLU A 142 13.32 15.70 6.68
N PRO A 143 14.59 15.80 7.09
CA PRO A 143 15.69 15.06 6.47
C PRO A 143 15.45 13.54 6.41
N GLU A 144 14.76 12.98 7.40
CA GLU A 144 14.41 11.57 7.45
C GLU A 144 13.40 11.18 6.35
N TYR A 145 12.36 12.00 6.13
CA TYR A 145 11.42 11.80 5.03
C TYR A 145 12.14 11.81 3.67
N ARG A 146 13.01 12.80 3.44
CA ARG A 146 13.78 12.90 2.19
C ARG A 146 14.68 11.68 1.97
N ARG A 147 15.33 11.20 3.04
CA ARG A 147 16.13 9.97 2.98
C ARG A 147 15.24 8.77 2.62
N TRP A 148 14.10 8.60 3.27
CA TRP A 148 13.15 7.52 2.98
C TRP A 148 12.71 7.52 1.52
N VAL A 149 12.30 8.69 1.01
CA VAL A 149 11.91 8.88 -0.40
C VAL A 149 13.03 8.42 -1.32
N ALA A 150 14.26 8.92 -1.12
CA ALA A 150 15.40 8.62 -1.98
C ALA A 150 15.86 7.16 -1.91
N THR A 151 15.81 6.53 -0.73
CA THR A 151 16.35 5.17 -0.54
C THR A 151 15.32 4.06 -0.78
N VAL A 152 14.02 4.36 -0.66
CA VAL A 152 12.95 3.36 -0.72
C VAL A 152 11.94 3.68 -1.82
N LEU A 153 11.28 4.84 -1.77
CA LEU A 153 10.16 5.11 -2.66
C LEU A 153 10.60 5.33 -4.11
N GLU A 154 11.62 6.16 -4.35
CA GLU A 154 12.13 6.43 -5.70
C GLU A 154 12.64 5.16 -6.39
N PRO A 155 13.50 4.32 -5.78
CA PRO A 155 13.89 3.03 -6.35
C PRO A 155 12.70 2.09 -6.60
N ALA A 156 11.71 2.05 -5.69
CA ALA A 156 10.53 1.21 -5.87
C ALA A 156 9.68 1.65 -7.07
N VAL A 157 9.43 2.96 -7.21
CA VAL A 157 8.71 3.54 -8.35
C VAL A 157 9.47 3.31 -9.66
N ALA A 158 10.79 3.44 -9.64
CA ALA A 158 11.64 3.17 -10.80
C ALA A 158 11.58 1.69 -11.22
N ALA A 159 11.70 0.77 -10.27
CA ALA A 159 11.60 -0.68 -10.52
C ALA A 159 10.24 -1.07 -11.11
N LEU A 160 9.17 -0.43 -10.66
CA LEU A 160 7.81 -0.65 -11.18
C LEU A 160 7.67 -0.30 -12.67
N GLY A 161 8.43 0.71 -13.13
CA GLY A 161 8.46 1.16 -14.52
C GLY A 161 9.27 0.28 -15.48
N LYS A 162 10.14 -0.60 -14.96
CA LYS A 162 10.93 -1.50 -15.80
C LYS A 162 10.05 -2.61 -16.38
N LYS A 163 10.19 -2.90 -17.67
CA LYS A 163 9.54 -4.07 -18.31
C LYS A 163 9.93 -5.33 -17.52
N PRO A 164 9.02 -6.27 -17.25
CA PRO A 164 9.42 -7.52 -16.63
C PRO A 164 10.42 -8.18 -17.58
N GLU A 165 11.62 -8.48 -17.09
CA GLU A 165 12.51 -9.37 -17.82
C GLU A 165 11.78 -10.71 -17.98
N PRO A 166 11.81 -11.33 -19.17
CA PRO A 166 11.22 -12.65 -19.34
C PRO A 166 11.84 -13.54 -18.26
N SER A 167 10.99 -14.12 -17.42
CA SER A 167 11.42 -15.15 -16.47
C SER A 167 12.04 -16.24 -17.33
N GLY A 168 13.37 -16.34 -17.33
CA GLY A 168 14.06 -17.46 -17.95
C GLY A 168 13.63 -18.69 -17.18
N ASP A 169 12.71 -19.46 -17.74
CA ASP A 169 12.39 -20.78 -17.24
C ASP A 169 13.68 -21.60 -17.26
N VAL A 170 14.11 -22.02 -16.06
CA VAL A 170 15.19 -22.98 -15.81
C VAL A 170 14.57 -24.34 -15.61
#